data_AF-A0A1V8RP68-F1
#
_entry.id   AF-A0A1V8RP68-F1
#
_cell.length_a   1.000
_cell.length_b   1.000
_cell.length_c   1.000
_cell.angle_alpha   90.00
_cell.angle_beta   90.00
_cell.angle_gamma   90.00
#
_symmetry.space_group_name_H-M   'P 1'
#
loop_
_entity.id
_entity.type
_entity.pdbx_description
1 polymer ?
#
loop_
_entity_poly.entity_id
_entity_poly.type
_entity_poly.pdbx_seq_one_letter_code
_entity_poly.pdbx_strand_id
1 'polypeptide(L)'
;MSCRSGRPIRAMLAAFALAAVSLCTMPAFAAEDAVKIPPPAIDEKPAAGTETAVLAGGCFWGVQGVFQHVKGVTRAVSGYAGGSKDSAVYETVSSGRTGHAESVEITYDPSKITYGRLLQIYFSVAHNPTELNYQGPDRGTQYRSTIFAETPAQKKVAKAYIAQLGKTGAFGRPIVTTVETGKTFYPAEAYHQDFLERNPTYPYIVYNDLPKIGNLKSTFPDLFREKPILVMAQAAD
;
A
#
# COMPACT_ATOMS: atom_id res chain seq x y z
N MET A 1 -27.61 85.29 -9.50
CA MET A 1 -27.02 84.20 -8.71
C MET A 1 -26.47 83.18 -9.73
N SER A 2 -25.18 83.25 -10.06
CA SER A 2 -24.08 82.39 -9.53
C SER A 2 -24.20 80.94 -10.01
N CYS A 3 -23.23 80.21 -10.57
CA CYS A 3 -21.86 80.44 -11.03
C CYS A 3 -21.47 79.23 -11.94
N ARG A 4 -20.31 79.33 -12.60
CA ARG A 4 -19.69 78.44 -13.61
C ARG A 4 -19.22 77.05 -13.13
N SER A 5 -18.78 76.27 -14.15
CA SER A 5 -17.74 75.20 -14.20
C SER A 5 -18.32 73.79 -14.31
N GLY A 6 -17.75 72.81 -15.00
CA GLY A 6 -16.50 72.59 -15.72
C GLY A 6 -16.45 71.07 -16.07
N ARG A 7 -15.94 70.71 -17.25
CA ARG A 7 -15.71 69.35 -17.82
C ARG A 7 -14.85 68.42 -16.89
N PRO A 8 -14.51 67.15 -17.24
CA PRO A 8 -15.14 66.06 -18.02
C PRO A 8 -14.92 64.61 -17.43
N ILE A 9 -15.38 63.57 -18.17
CA ILE A 9 -14.91 62.16 -18.23
C ILE A 9 -14.73 61.37 -16.92
N ARG A 10 -15.55 60.33 -16.73
CA ARG A 10 -15.10 59.04 -16.19
C ARG A 10 -15.81 57.87 -16.91
N ALA A 11 -15.03 57.15 -17.70
CA ALA A 11 -15.32 55.78 -18.09
C ALA A 11 -15.23 54.86 -16.87
N MET A 12 -16.10 53.87 -16.77
CA MET A 12 -15.88 52.58 -16.07
C MET A 12 -17.08 51.68 -16.32
N LEU A 13 -16.93 50.72 -17.24
CA LEU A 13 -16.81 49.28 -16.95
C LEU A 13 -18.11 48.64 -16.44
N ALA A 14 -18.87 48.06 -17.37
CA ALA A 14 -19.85 47.01 -17.08
C ALA A 14 -19.58 45.82 -18.00
N ALA A 15 -18.59 45.01 -17.63
CA ALA A 15 -18.36 43.69 -18.21
C ALA A 15 -18.31 42.68 -17.04
N PHE A 16 -19.48 42.19 -16.65
CA PHE A 16 -19.62 41.13 -15.65
C PHE A 16 -20.62 40.10 -16.19
N ALA A 17 -20.12 39.04 -16.82
CA ALA A 17 -20.78 37.73 -16.92
C ALA A 17 -19.89 36.73 -17.68
N LEU A 18 -18.71 36.40 -17.16
CA LEU A 18 -18.01 35.16 -17.49
C LEU A 18 -17.03 34.84 -16.35
N ALA A 19 -17.59 34.59 -15.17
CA ALA A 19 -16.87 33.82 -14.16
C ALA A 19 -16.87 32.37 -14.65
N ALA A 20 -15.86 32.04 -15.45
CA ALA A 20 -15.55 30.67 -15.81
C ALA A 20 -15.45 29.86 -14.52
N VAL A 21 -16.30 28.84 -14.40
CA VAL A 21 -16.12 27.75 -13.46
C VAL A 21 -14.86 27.02 -13.91
N SER A 22 -13.70 27.57 -13.54
CA SER A 22 -12.46 26.82 -13.49
C SER A 22 -12.55 25.98 -12.23
N LEU A 23 -13.36 24.91 -12.32
CA LEU A 23 -13.30 23.83 -11.36
C LEU A 23 -11.87 23.33 -11.50
N CYS A 24 -11.05 23.69 -10.52
CA CYS A 24 -9.70 23.21 -10.38
C CYS A 24 -9.79 21.68 -10.39
N THR A 25 -9.53 21.07 -11.54
CA THR A 25 -9.32 19.63 -11.65
C THR A 25 -7.98 19.38 -10.97
N MET A 26 -8.00 19.39 -9.64
CA MET A 26 -6.93 18.77 -8.89
C MET A 26 -6.85 17.35 -9.42
N PRO A 27 -5.67 16.88 -9.90
CA PRO A 27 -5.52 15.47 -10.16
C PRO A 27 -5.82 14.82 -8.83
N ALA A 28 -6.88 14.02 -8.82
CA ALA A 28 -7.06 13.07 -7.77
C ALA A 28 -5.73 12.30 -7.74
N PHE A 29 -4.96 12.36 -6.63
CA PHE A 29 -3.86 11.45 -6.31
C PHE A 29 -4.33 10.00 -6.35
N ALA A 30 -4.57 9.48 -7.56
CA ALA A 30 -4.92 8.10 -7.79
C ALA A 30 -3.87 7.20 -7.14
N ALA A 31 -4.28 6.02 -6.68
CA ALA A 31 -3.37 4.96 -6.31
C ALA A 31 -2.28 4.81 -7.39
N GLU A 32 -1.03 4.68 -6.96
CA GLU A 32 0.09 4.65 -7.88
C GLU A 32 0.00 3.47 -8.87
N ASP A 33 0.39 3.73 -10.12
CA ASP A 33 0.48 2.70 -11.15
C ASP A 33 1.51 1.64 -10.76
N ALA A 34 1.26 0.38 -11.17
CA ALA A 34 2.24 -0.68 -10.94
C ALA A 34 3.57 -0.42 -11.66
N VAL A 35 4.67 -0.62 -10.95
CA VAL A 35 6.02 -0.49 -11.50
C VAL A 35 6.47 -1.86 -12.01
N LYS A 36 6.74 -1.96 -13.32
CA LYS A 36 7.31 -3.19 -13.91
C LYS A 36 8.75 -3.38 -13.45
N ILE A 37 8.99 -4.40 -12.64
CA ILE A 37 10.31 -4.70 -12.05
C ILE A 37 10.72 -6.15 -12.34
N PRO A 38 12.03 -6.43 -12.45
CA PRO A 38 12.52 -7.79 -12.70
C PRO A 38 12.26 -8.71 -11.50
N PRO A 39 12.14 -10.04 -11.73
CA PRO A 39 12.11 -11.01 -10.65
C PRO A 39 13.41 -10.98 -9.82
N PRO A 40 13.37 -11.41 -8.55
CA PRO A 40 14.54 -11.46 -7.69
C PRO A 40 15.60 -12.40 -8.26
N ALA A 41 16.85 -11.93 -8.30
CA ALA A 41 18.00 -12.74 -8.72
C ALA A 41 18.46 -13.73 -7.64
N ILE A 42 18.15 -13.44 -6.38
CA ILE A 42 18.40 -14.31 -5.22
C ILE A 42 17.05 -14.56 -4.57
N ASP A 43 16.69 -15.83 -4.42
CA ASP A 43 15.45 -16.25 -3.81
C ASP A 43 15.65 -17.53 -2.98
N GLU A 44 14.68 -17.85 -2.14
CA GLU A 44 14.54 -19.15 -1.51
C GLU A 44 14.13 -20.18 -2.56
N LYS A 45 14.64 -21.41 -2.41
CA LYS A 45 14.26 -22.49 -3.31
C LYS A 45 12.82 -22.92 -2.99
N PRO A 46 12.00 -23.25 -4.00
CA PRO A 46 10.70 -23.86 -3.76
C PRO A 46 10.82 -25.06 -2.82
N ALA A 47 9.95 -25.11 -1.83
CA ALA A 47 9.94 -26.13 -0.79
C ALA A 47 8.50 -26.58 -0.50
N ALA A 48 8.35 -27.81 -0.01
CA ALA A 48 7.05 -28.31 0.45
C ALA A 48 6.71 -27.71 1.83
N GLY A 49 5.42 -27.56 2.11
CA GLY A 49 4.92 -27.09 3.39
C GLY A 49 4.37 -25.68 3.30
N THR A 50 4.55 -24.91 4.36
CA THR A 50 3.97 -23.57 4.50
C THR A 50 4.96 -22.66 5.18
N GLU A 51 5.05 -21.43 4.68
CA GLU A 51 5.86 -20.36 5.24
C GLU A 51 5.02 -19.09 5.44
N THR A 52 5.55 -18.17 6.23
CA THR A 52 4.94 -16.89 6.57
C THR A 52 5.86 -15.73 6.19
N ALA A 53 5.27 -14.62 5.77
CA ALA A 53 5.97 -13.38 5.47
C ALA A 53 5.18 -12.21 6.07
N VAL A 54 5.86 -11.25 6.69
CA VAL A 54 5.21 -10.08 7.32
C VAL A 54 5.67 -8.80 6.62
N LEU A 55 4.75 -8.14 5.91
CA LEU A 55 5.02 -6.99 5.05
C LEU A 55 4.16 -5.79 5.45
N ALA A 56 4.75 -4.59 5.50
CA ALA A 56 4.08 -3.32 5.80
C ALA A 56 4.32 -2.32 4.68
N GLY A 57 3.27 -1.73 4.12
CA GLY A 57 3.38 -0.87 2.94
C GLY A 57 2.29 0.21 2.84
N GLY A 58 1.83 0.74 3.97
CA GLY A 58 0.69 1.67 4.01
C GLY A 58 -0.53 1.03 4.66
N CYS A 59 -1.73 1.50 4.32
CA CYS A 59 -2.96 0.91 4.84
C CYS A 59 -3.03 -0.59 4.54
N PHE A 60 -3.16 -1.41 5.58
CA PHE A 60 -3.16 -2.86 5.44
C PHE A 60 -4.35 -3.44 4.67
N TRP A 61 -5.42 -2.67 4.42
CA TRP A 61 -6.61 -3.15 3.71
C TRP A 61 -6.29 -3.47 2.25
N GLY A 62 -5.61 -2.55 1.57
CA GLY A 62 -5.13 -2.78 0.21
C GLY A 62 -4.03 -3.83 0.13
N VAL A 63 -3.10 -3.81 1.09
CA VAL A 63 -2.01 -4.82 1.12
C VAL A 63 -2.59 -6.22 1.32
N GLN A 64 -3.55 -6.38 2.24
CA GLN A 64 -4.26 -7.64 2.46
C GLN A 64 -4.97 -8.06 1.18
N GLY A 65 -5.80 -7.17 0.60
CA GLY A 65 -6.52 -7.45 -0.64
C GLY A 65 -5.61 -7.91 -1.77
N VAL A 66 -4.47 -7.26 -1.98
CA VAL A 66 -3.47 -7.69 -2.99
C VAL A 66 -3.07 -9.14 -2.74
N PHE A 67 -2.63 -9.50 -1.54
CA PHE A 67 -2.15 -10.86 -1.28
C PHE A 67 -3.26 -11.91 -1.20
N GLN A 68 -4.50 -11.51 -0.90
CA GLN A 68 -5.66 -12.40 -0.99
C GLN A 68 -5.92 -12.91 -2.42
N HIS A 69 -5.54 -12.10 -3.41
CA HIS A 69 -5.67 -12.40 -4.83
C HIS A 69 -4.43 -13.08 -5.45
N VAL A 70 -3.46 -13.54 -4.65
CA VAL A 70 -2.23 -14.19 -5.15
C VAL A 70 -2.32 -15.71 -5.07
N LYS A 71 -2.11 -16.42 -6.18
CA LYS A 71 -1.96 -17.89 -6.25
C LYS A 71 -0.76 -18.34 -5.41
N GLY A 72 -0.94 -19.40 -4.64
CA GLY A 72 0.05 -19.89 -3.68
C GLY A 72 -0.09 -19.29 -2.28
N VAL A 73 -0.69 -18.11 -2.12
CA VAL A 73 -1.10 -17.58 -0.80
C VAL A 73 -2.32 -18.36 -0.28
N THR A 74 -2.27 -18.76 0.98
CA THR A 74 -3.33 -19.52 1.66
C THR A 74 -4.00 -18.73 2.77
N ARG A 75 -3.33 -17.71 3.32
CA ARG A 75 -3.89 -16.79 4.32
C ARG A 75 -3.21 -15.42 4.22
N ALA A 76 -3.95 -14.34 4.43
CA ALA A 76 -3.39 -12.98 4.53
C ALA A 76 -4.12 -12.24 5.65
N VAL A 77 -3.44 -11.95 6.75
CA VAL A 77 -4.04 -11.38 7.98
C VAL A 77 -3.51 -9.97 8.19
N SER A 78 -4.41 -8.99 8.30
CA SER A 78 -4.07 -7.61 8.67
C SER A 78 -3.70 -7.53 10.14
N GLY A 79 -2.70 -6.74 10.49
CA GLY A 79 -2.22 -6.60 11.86
C GLY A 79 -1.15 -5.54 12.05
N TYR A 80 -0.47 -5.63 13.18
CA TYR A 80 0.51 -4.67 13.65
C TYR A 80 1.84 -5.37 13.94
N ALA A 81 2.95 -4.84 13.44
CA ALA A 81 4.28 -5.34 13.75
C ALA A 81 5.28 -4.21 14.01
N GLY A 82 6.31 -4.48 14.82
CA GLY A 82 7.40 -3.54 15.11
C GLY A 82 7.38 -2.94 16.52
N GLY A 83 6.20 -2.69 17.08
CA GLY A 83 5.96 -2.22 18.45
C GLY A 83 5.75 -3.35 19.47
N SER A 84 5.26 -3.00 20.65
CA SER A 84 4.97 -3.96 21.75
C SER A 84 3.55 -4.53 21.68
N LYS A 85 3.33 -5.69 22.32
CA LYS A 85 2.01 -6.34 22.41
C LYS A 85 0.94 -5.42 23.00
N ASP A 86 1.26 -4.73 24.09
CA ASP A 86 0.28 -3.94 24.86
C ASP A 86 -0.26 -2.72 24.09
N SER A 87 0.41 -2.33 23.00
CA SER A 87 0.04 -1.20 22.15
C SER A 87 -0.49 -1.61 20.78
N ALA A 88 -0.67 -2.91 20.53
CA ALA A 88 -1.13 -3.47 19.26
C ALA A 88 -2.67 -3.47 19.16
N VAL A 89 -3.28 -2.29 19.30
CA VAL A 89 -4.72 -2.05 19.12
C VAL A 89 -4.92 -0.81 18.26
N TYR A 90 -5.93 -0.81 17.40
CA TYR A 90 -6.07 0.16 16.32
C TYR A 90 -6.01 1.61 16.79
N GLU A 91 -6.74 1.97 17.84
CA GLU A 91 -6.85 3.35 18.33
C GLU A 91 -5.49 3.88 18.81
N THR A 92 -4.68 2.98 19.37
CA THR A 92 -3.35 3.33 19.89
C THR A 92 -2.32 3.38 18.76
N VAL A 93 -2.37 2.42 17.81
CA VAL A 93 -1.49 2.39 16.63
C VAL A 93 -1.73 3.59 15.72
N SER A 94 -2.99 4.00 15.53
CA SER A 94 -3.38 5.14 14.70
C SER A 94 -2.75 6.46 15.14
N SER A 95 -2.26 6.56 16.38
CA SER A 95 -1.51 7.72 16.87
C SER A 95 -0.12 7.86 16.24
N GLY A 96 0.43 6.80 15.65
CA GLY A 96 1.79 6.75 15.10
C GLY A 96 2.92 6.69 16.16
N ARG A 97 2.58 6.53 17.45
CA ARG A 97 3.55 6.61 18.56
C ARG A 97 4.02 5.27 19.13
N THR A 98 3.46 4.15 18.64
CA THR A 98 3.68 2.81 19.20
C THR A 98 4.89 2.09 18.61
N GLY A 99 5.43 2.59 17.50
CA GLY A 99 6.44 1.90 16.70
C GLY A 99 5.89 0.77 15.82
N HIS A 100 4.59 0.48 15.90
CA HIS A 100 3.94 -0.46 14.99
C HIS A 100 3.88 0.11 13.57
N ALA A 101 3.94 -0.78 12.58
CA ALA A 101 3.44 -0.56 11.24
C ALA A 101 2.18 -1.39 11.06
N GLU A 102 1.19 -0.86 10.34
CA GLU A 102 0.16 -1.67 9.71
C GLU A 102 0.84 -2.64 8.74
N SER A 103 0.60 -3.93 8.98
CA SER A 103 1.31 -5.04 8.36
C SER A 103 0.34 -6.13 7.96
N VAL A 104 0.76 -6.98 7.04
CA VAL A 104 0.02 -8.19 6.66
C VAL A 104 0.93 -9.40 6.86
N GLU A 105 0.47 -10.35 7.65
CA GLU A 105 1.07 -11.70 7.74
C GLU A 105 0.48 -12.57 6.62
N ILE A 106 1.34 -13.01 5.71
CA ILE A 106 0.99 -13.75 4.51
C ILE A 106 1.49 -15.18 4.70
N THR A 107 0.55 -16.12 4.82
CA THR A 107 0.85 -17.55 4.80
C THR A 107 0.80 -18.06 3.35
N TYR A 108 1.84 -18.75 2.90
CA TYR A 108 1.97 -19.20 1.51
C TYR A 108 2.58 -20.60 1.40
N ASP A 109 2.35 -21.23 0.24
CA ASP A 109 2.95 -22.49 -0.19
C ASP A 109 4.19 -22.19 -1.06
N PRO A 110 5.43 -22.42 -0.56
CA PRO A 110 6.67 -22.12 -1.28
C PRO A 110 6.85 -22.91 -2.58
N SER A 111 6.10 -24.00 -2.76
CA SER A 111 6.10 -24.77 -4.02
C SER A 111 5.31 -24.09 -5.13
N LYS A 112 4.42 -23.14 -4.79
CA LYS A 112 3.57 -22.39 -5.72
C LYS A 112 4.00 -20.94 -5.88
N ILE A 113 4.50 -20.31 -4.81
CA ILE A 113 5.04 -18.95 -4.84
C ILE A 113 6.18 -18.82 -3.84
N THR A 114 7.33 -18.32 -4.29
CA THR A 114 8.50 -18.10 -3.42
C THR A 114 8.40 -16.76 -2.69
N TYR A 115 9.15 -16.63 -1.59
CA TYR A 115 9.24 -15.38 -0.84
C TYR A 115 9.66 -14.19 -1.72
N GLY A 116 10.66 -14.36 -2.57
CA GLY A 116 11.10 -13.30 -3.48
C GLY A 116 10.02 -12.90 -4.50
N ARG A 117 9.16 -13.83 -4.93
CA ARG A 117 8.00 -13.49 -5.79
C ARG A 117 6.92 -12.73 -5.02
N LEU A 118 6.71 -13.01 -3.73
CA LEU A 118 5.88 -12.15 -2.87
C LEU A 118 6.47 -10.74 -2.76
N LEU A 119 7.79 -10.61 -2.60
CA LEU A 119 8.44 -9.31 -2.58
C LEU A 119 8.33 -8.57 -3.92
N GLN A 120 8.37 -9.28 -5.04
CA GLN A 120 8.13 -8.67 -6.35
C GLN A 120 6.73 -8.06 -6.46
N ILE A 121 5.70 -8.76 -5.98
CA ILE A 121 4.34 -8.22 -5.94
C ILE A 121 4.27 -7.02 -4.99
N TYR A 122 4.86 -7.15 -3.80
CA TYR A 122 4.96 -6.08 -2.81
C TYR A 122 5.53 -4.78 -3.40
N PHE A 123 6.73 -4.83 -4.00
CA PHE A 123 7.38 -3.65 -4.57
C PHE A 123 6.75 -3.13 -5.86
N SER A 124 6.04 -3.98 -6.60
CA SER A 124 5.48 -3.61 -7.90
C SER A 124 4.06 -3.05 -7.79
N VAL A 125 3.25 -3.55 -6.85
CA VAL A 125 1.80 -3.35 -6.84
C VAL A 125 1.27 -2.88 -5.48
N ALA A 126 1.82 -3.35 -4.37
CA ALA A 126 1.18 -3.13 -3.06
C ALA A 126 1.27 -1.67 -2.60
N HIS A 127 2.38 -0.99 -2.91
CA HIS A 127 2.67 0.36 -2.41
C HIS A 127 3.84 1.04 -3.14
N ASN A 128 4.04 2.33 -2.89
CA ASN A 128 5.26 3.05 -3.25
C ASN A 128 6.39 2.80 -2.23
N PRO A 129 7.50 2.14 -2.60
CA PRO A 129 8.60 1.87 -1.68
C PRO A 129 9.54 3.06 -1.45
N THR A 130 9.27 4.22 -2.04
CA THR A 130 10.08 5.46 -1.95
C THR A 130 9.49 6.50 -0.99
N GLU A 131 8.27 6.25 -0.50
CA GLU A 131 7.56 7.12 0.44
C GLU A 131 7.94 6.81 1.88
N LEU A 132 8.60 7.78 2.54
CA LEU A 132 9.08 7.62 3.91
C LEU A 132 7.99 8.02 4.91
N ASN A 133 7.46 7.04 5.65
CA ASN A 133 6.43 7.22 6.69
C ASN A 133 5.11 7.81 6.16
N TYR A 134 4.74 7.45 4.94
CA TYR A 134 3.41 7.67 4.39
C TYR A 134 3.18 6.73 3.20
N GLN A 135 1.92 6.56 2.80
CA GLN A 135 1.55 5.92 1.54
C GLN A 135 0.34 6.64 0.95
N GLY A 136 0.51 7.33 -0.18
CA GLY A 136 -0.56 8.12 -0.77
C GLY A 136 -1.17 9.12 0.23
N PRO A 137 -2.48 9.02 0.57
CA PRO A 137 -3.12 9.92 1.52
C PRO A 137 -2.72 9.66 2.99
N ASP A 138 -2.19 8.49 3.32
CA ASP A 138 -2.02 8.04 4.71
C ASP A 138 -0.65 8.44 5.26
N ARG A 139 -0.64 9.27 6.31
CA ARG A 139 0.60 9.83 6.87
C ARG A 139 0.87 9.34 8.28
N GLY A 140 2.09 8.88 8.51
CA GLY A 140 2.56 8.41 9.81
C GLY A 140 3.48 7.20 9.71
N THR A 141 4.25 6.97 10.76
CA THR A 141 5.20 5.84 10.86
C THR A 141 4.50 4.48 10.83
N GLN A 142 3.20 4.43 11.15
CA GLN A 142 2.37 3.24 11.02
C GLN A 142 2.13 2.82 9.56
N TYR A 143 2.33 3.72 8.60
CA TYR A 143 2.17 3.45 7.16
C TYR A 143 3.51 3.29 6.43
N ARG A 144 4.61 3.16 7.18
CA ARG A 144 5.96 3.03 6.59
C ARG A 144 6.10 1.73 5.79
N SER A 145 6.96 1.77 4.77
CA SER A 145 7.41 0.58 4.06
C SER A 145 8.44 -0.21 4.88
N THR A 146 8.10 -1.42 5.30
CA THR A 146 8.97 -2.31 6.09
C THR A 146 8.71 -3.78 5.78
N ILE A 147 9.79 -4.54 5.68
CA ILE A 147 9.77 -6.00 5.65
C ILE A 147 10.22 -6.51 7.02
N PHE A 148 9.37 -7.26 7.70
CA PHE A 148 9.70 -7.92 8.96
C PHE A 148 10.13 -9.37 8.65
N ALA A 149 11.42 -9.56 8.41
CA ALA A 149 11.96 -10.87 8.04
C ALA A 149 11.96 -11.82 9.25
N GLU A 150 11.33 -12.98 9.08
CA GLU A 150 11.20 -13.99 10.13
C GLU A 150 12.40 -14.94 10.18
N THR A 151 13.08 -15.12 9.04
CA THR A 151 14.25 -15.99 8.92
C THR A 151 15.49 -15.25 8.39
N PRO A 152 16.71 -15.77 8.65
CA PRO A 152 17.92 -15.25 8.02
C PRO A 152 17.90 -15.31 6.48
N ALA A 153 17.22 -16.30 5.91
CA ALA A 153 17.08 -16.46 4.47
C ALA A 153 16.18 -15.37 3.87
N GLN A 154 15.00 -15.12 4.46
CA GLN A 154 14.15 -13.99 4.10
C GLN A 154 14.87 -12.64 4.20
N LYS A 155 15.64 -12.42 5.28
CA LYS A 155 16.45 -11.20 5.44
C LYS A 155 17.44 -11.03 4.29
N LYS A 156 18.10 -12.12 3.87
CA LYS A 156 19.06 -12.12 2.77
C LYS A 156 18.37 -11.80 1.45
N VAL A 157 17.26 -12.47 1.14
CA VAL A 157 16.47 -12.24 -0.09
C VAL A 157 15.96 -10.81 -0.14
N ALA A 158 15.34 -10.30 0.94
CA ALA A 158 14.81 -8.94 1.00
C ALA A 158 15.88 -7.88 0.75
N LYS A 159 17.03 -7.99 1.43
CA LYS A 159 18.15 -7.05 1.23
C LYS A 159 18.73 -7.13 -0.18
N ALA A 160 18.91 -8.34 -0.71
CA ALA A 160 19.40 -8.55 -2.07
C ALA A 160 18.44 -7.95 -3.10
N TYR A 161 17.14 -8.11 -2.89
CA TYR A 161 16.15 -7.61 -3.83
C TYR A 161 16.02 -6.09 -3.78
N ILE A 162 16.02 -5.45 -2.60
CA ILE A 162 16.11 -3.99 -2.48
C ILE A 162 17.34 -3.46 -3.22
N ALA A 163 18.51 -4.10 -3.03
CA ALA A 163 19.74 -3.71 -3.71
C ALA A 163 19.69 -3.93 -5.22
N GLN A 164 19.01 -4.99 -5.69
CA GLN A 164 18.76 -5.22 -7.11
C GLN A 164 17.87 -4.12 -7.70
N LEU A 165 16.73 -3.84 -7.07
CA LEU A 165 15.79 -2.82 -7.53
C LEU A 165 16.42 -1.43 -7.57
N GLY A 166 17.26 -1.09 -6.58
CA GLY A 166 18.01 0.16 -6.57
C GLY A 166 18.95 0.35 -7.78
N LYS A 167 19.37 -0.73 -8.45
CA LYS A 167 20.20 -0.68 -9.66
C LYS A 167 19.39 -0.58 -10.96
N THR A 168 18.09 -0.84 -10.92
CA THR A 168 17.24 -0.84 -12.12
C THR A 168 16.87 0.56 -12.59
N GLY A 169 16.85 1.54 -11.68
CA GLY A 169 16.27 2.86 -11.94
C GLY A 169 14.75 2.85 -12.13
N ALA A 170 14.06 1.74 -11.83
CA ALA A 170 12.61 1.61 -12.02
C ALA A 170 11.80 2.53 -11.10
N PHE A 171 12.34 2.87 -9.93
CA PHE A 171 11.74 3.82 -8.99
C PHE A 171 12.43 5.16 -9.17
N GLY A 172 11.66 6.23 -9.41
CA GLY A 172 12.18 7.58 -9.63
C GLY A 172 12.89 8.21 -8.43
N ARG A 173 12.86 7.54 -7.27
CA ARG A 173 13.50 7.93 -6.01
C ARG A 173 14.10 6.70 -5.32
N PRO A 174 15.07 6.89 -4.39
CA PRO A 174 15.62 5.78 -3.62
C PRO A 174 14.53 5.03 -2.84
N ILE A 175 14.64 3.69 -2.82
CA ILE A 175 13.81 2.84 -1.97
C ILE A 175 14.16 3.10 -0.51
N VAL A 176 13.15 3.42 0.31
CA VAL A 176 13.29 3.69 1.76
C VAL A 176 12.81 2.51 2.62
N THR A 177 12.45 1.40 1.97
CA THR A 177 11.94 0.19 2.64
C THR A 177 12.98 -0.38 3.61
N THR A 178 12.61 -0.55 4.87
CA THR A 178 13.49 -1.15 5.88
C THR A 178 13.35 -2.68 5.91
N VAL A 179 14.37 -3.37 6.42
CA VAL A 179 14.33 -4.81 6.72
C VAL A 179 14.62 -5.00 8.20
N GLU A 180 13.57 -5.30 8.97
CA GLU A 180 13.61 -5.53 10.41
C GLU A 180 13.55 -7.02 10.73
N THR A 181 14.06 -7.43 11.90
CA THR A 181 14.05 -8.84 12.36
C THR A 181 13.72 -8.90 13.84
N GLY A 182 13.17 -10.03 14.31
CA GLY A 182 12.85 -10.24 15.72
C GLY A 182 11.69 -9.38 16.21
N LYS A 183 10.78 -9.03 15.30
CA LYS A 183 9.55 -8.29 15.59
C LYS A 183 8.38 -9.25 15.53
N THR A 184 7.55 -9.26 16.56
CA THR A 184 6.33 -10.07 16.61
C THR A 184 5.22 -9.37 15.84
N PHE A 185 4.44 -10.16 15.09
CA PHE A 185 3.20 -9.74 14.47
C PHE A 185 2.02 -9.95 15.44
N TYR A 186 1.11 -8.99 15.47
CA TYR A 186 -0.11 -9.02 16.27
C TYR A 186 -1.30 -8.83 15.33
N PRO A 187 -2.21 -9.82 15.20
CA PRO A 187 -3.41 -9.68 14.37
C PRO A 187 -4.25 -8.47 14.80
N ALA A 188 -4.72 -7.69 13.83
CA ALA A 188 -5.69 -6.62 14.06
C ALA A 188 -7.07 -7.20 14.36
N GLU A 189 -7.94 -6.34 14.86
CA GLU A 189 -9.32 -6.62 15.21
C GLU A 189 -10.10 -7.19 14.01
N ALA A 190 -11.09 -8.05 14.29
CA ALA A 190 -11.84 -8.77 13.26
C ALA A 190 -12.56 -7.87 12.24
N TYR A 191 -12.88 -6.62 12.62
CA TYR A 191 -13.52 -5.67 11.72
C TYR A 191 -12.56 -5.11 10.66
N HIS A 192 -11.23 -5.21 10.84
CA HIS A 192 -10.24 -4.86 9.82
C HIS A 192 -9.94 -5.98 8.84
N GLN A 193 -10.33 -7.22 9.16
CA GLN A 193 -10.05 -8.36 8.29
C GLN A 193 -11.01 -8.39 7.10
N ASP A 194 -10.46 -8.69 5.93
CA ASP A 194 -11.17 -8.79 4.66
C ASP A 194 -11.88 -7.47 4.30
N PHE A 195 -11.36 -6.32 4.76
CA PHE A 195 -12.09 -5.05 4.71
C PHE A 195 -12.38 -4.59 3.27
N LEU A 196 -11.40 -4.71 2.36
CA LEU A 196 -11.58 -4.40 0.94
C LEU A 196 -12.74 -5.21 0.35
N GLU A 197 -12.73 -6.52 0.58
CA GLU A 197 -13.71 -7.47 0.04
C GLU A 197 -15.11 -7.28 0.62
N ARG A 198 -15.19 -6.88 1.89
CA ARG A 198 -16.45 -6.62 2.59
C ARG A 198 -17.03 -5.25 2.28
N ASN A 199 -16.21 -4.31 1.83
CA ASN A 199 -16.59 -2.92 1.60
C ASN A 199 -16.11 -2.40 0.22
N PRO A 200 -16.42 -3.08 -0.89
CA PRO A 200 -15.83 -2.78 -2.20
C PRO A 200 -16.25 -1.41 -2.76
N THR A 201 -17.34 -0.83 -2.24
CA THR A 201 -17.83 0.51 -2.64
C THR A 201 -17.41 1.61 -1.67
N TYR A 202 -16.65 1.30 -0.63
CA TYR A 202 -16.18 2.31 0.32
C TYR A 202 -15.24 3.28 -0.42
N PRO A 203 -15.44 4.61 -0.36
CA PRO A 203 -14.71 5.55 -1.21
C PRO A 203 -13.20 5.43 -1.12
N TYR A 204 -12.68 5.19 0.10
CA TYR A 204 -11.26 4.96 0.30
C TYR A 204 -10.76 3.71 -0.44
N ILE A 205 -11.50 2.59 -0.37
CA ILE A 205 -11.16 1.34 -1.08
C ILE A 205 -11.18 1.55 -2.60
N VAL A 206 -12.25 2.17 -3.11
CA VAL A 206 -12.42 2.42 -4.55
C VAL A 206 -11.24 3.21 -5.11
N TYR A 207 -10.75 4.17 -4.34
CA TYR A 207 -9.76 5.12 -4.81
C TYR A 207 -8.32 4.66 -4.60
N ASN A 208 -8.02 4.06 -3.44
CA ASN A 208 -6.66 3.72 -3.03
C ASN A 208 -6.30 2.24 -3.24
N ASP A 209 -7.27 1.33 -3.18
CA ASP A 209 -6.98 -0.11 -3.06
C ASP A 209 -7.47 -0.96 -4.23
N LEU A 210 -8.66 -0.70 -4.80
CA LEU A 210 -9.12 -1.41 -6.00
C LEU A 210 -8.17 -1.28 -7.19
N PRO A 211 -7.51 -0.13 -7.46
CA PRO A 211 -6.52 -0.05 -8.52
C PRO A 211 -5.36 -1.03 -8.32
N LYS A 212 -4.96 -1.32 -7.07
CA LYS A 212 -3.90 -2.31 -6.78
C LYS A 212 -4.30 -3.71 -7.24
N ILE A 213 -5.59 -4.09 -7.11
CA ILE A 213 -6.09 -5.39 -7.59
C ILE A 213 -6.08 -5.46 -9.12
N GLY A 214 -6.49 -4.37 -9.78
CA GLY A 214 -6.38 -4.25 -11.25
C GLY A 214 -4.93 -4.34 -11.73
N ASN A 215 -4.02 -3.68 -11.02
CA ASN A 215 -2.58 -3.69 -11.27
C ASN A 215 -1.97 -5.09 -11.06
N LEU A 216 -2.39 -5.81 -10.03
CA LEU A 216 -1.99 -7.21 -9.80
C LEU A 216 -2.42 -8.09 -10.97
N LYS A 217 -3.69 -7.99 -11.39
CA LYS A 217 -4.26 -8.78 -12.48
C LYS A 217 -3.57 -8.53 -13.81
N SER A 218 -3.21 -7.28 -14.10
CA SER A 218 -2.55 -6.90 -15.35
C SER A 218 -1.04 -7.20 -15.35
N THR A 219 -0.36 -7.01 -14.23
CA THR A 219 1.11 -7.14 -14.13
C THR A 219 1.55 -8.58 -13.85
N PHE A 220 0.76 -9.35 -13.10
CA PHE A 220 1.05 -10.74 -12.71
C PHE A 220 -0.14 -11.68 -13.00
N PRO A 221 -0.62 -11.78 -14.26
CA PRO A 221 -1.80 -12.57 -14.59
C PRO A 221 -1.63 -14.08 -14.29
N ASP A 222 -0.40 -14.58 -14.35
CA ASP A 222 -0.03 -15.95 -13.98
C ASP A 222 -0.24 -16.21 -12.48
N LEU A 223 0.07 -15.23 -11.63
CA LEU A 223 -0.07 -15.31 -10.18
C LEU A 223 -1.42 -14.81 -9.65
N PHE A 224 -2.25 -14.16 -10.47
CA PHE A 224 -3.54 -13.64 -10.02
C PHE A 224 -4.62 -14.72 -9.94
N ARG A 225 -5.48 -14.67 -8.91
CA ARG A 225 -6.73 -15.43 -8.80
C ARG A 225 -7.92 -14.47 -8.69
N GLU A 226 -9.03 -14.78 -9.37
CA GLU A 226 -10.24 -13.93 -9.34
C GLU A 226 -10.94 -14.00 -7.98
N LYS A 227 -11.01 -15.18 -7.37
CA LYS A 227 -11.64 -15.36 -6.06
C LYS A 227 -10.60 -15.21 -4.94
N PRO A 228 -10.75 -14.22 -4.04
CA PRO A 228 -9.82 -14.03 -2.93
C PRO A 228 -9.93 -15.16 -1.90
N ILE A 229 -8.87 -15.38 -1.15
CA ILE A 229 -8.89 -16.16 0.10
C ILE A 229 -9.26 -15.22 1.25
N LEU A 230 -10.24 -15.58 2.08
CA LEU A 230 -10.78 -14.71 3.11
C LEU A 230 -10.51 -15.27 4.50
N VAL A 231 -9.94 -14.46 5.40
CA VAL A 231 -9.60 -14.90 6.77
C VAL A 231 -10.84 -15.43 7.49
N MET A 232 -11.98 -14.76 7.31
CA MET A 232 -13.23 -15.11 8.01
C MET A 232 -13.94 -16.35 7.44
N ALA A 233 -13.68 -16.74 6.19
CA ALA A 233 -14.27 -17.94 5.61
C ALA A 233 -13.62 -19.24 6.10
N GLN A 234 -12.38 -19.17 6.59
CA GLN A 234 -11.66 -20.32 7.18
C GLN A 234 -11.95 -20.54 8.67
N ALA A 235 -12.66 -19.63 9.35
CA ALA A 235 -12.99 -19.75 10.78
C ALA A 235 -14.36 -20.44 11.03
N ALA A 236 -15.09 -20.78 9.95
CA ALA A 236 -16.43 -21.35 10.00
C ALA A 236 -16.48 -22.87 9.70
N ASP A 237 -15.31 -23.50 9.53
CA ASP A 237 -15.11 -24.95 9.40
C ASP A 237 -14.36 -25.49 10.63
#